data_AF-A0A0A1FI16-F1
#
_entry.id   AF-A0A0A1FI16-F1
#
_cell.length_a   1.000
_cell.length_b   1.000
_cell.length_c   1.000
_cell.angle_alpha   90.00
_cell.angle_beta   90.00
_cell.angle_gamma   90.00
#
_symmetry.space_group_name_H-M   'P 1'
#
loop_
_entity.id
_entity.type
_entity.pdbx_description
1 polymer ?
#
loop_
_entity_poly.entity_id
_entity_poly.type
_entity_poly.pdbx_seq_one_letter_code
_entity_poly.pdbx_strand_id
1 'polypeptide(L)' 'MTAKNISPTRAAKRLNEHHMKTSAGFYPTAVCSRAFGARVRSGKLEITSNFETWHVVDLETVTFNDHNGRQIFL' A
#
# COMPACT_ATOMS: atom_id res chain seq x y z
N MET A 1 -14.55 14.77 11.17
CA MET A 1 -14.05 13.75 10.22
C MET A 1 -13.41 12.65 11.06
N THR A 2 -14.03 11.49 11.15
CA THR A 2 -13.54 10.38 11.98
C THR A 2 -12.26 9.81 11.38
N ALA A 3 -11.17 9.82 12.14
CA ALA A 3 -9.91 9.19 11.76
C ALA A 3 -10.20 7.76 11.32
N LYS A 4 -9.91 7.46 10.05
CA LYS A 4 -10.06 6.12 9.49
C LYS A 4 -9.02 5.27 10.21
N ASN A 5 -9.45 4.48 11.18
CA ASN A 5 -8.58 3.67 12.04
C ASN A 5 -8.01 2.48 11.23
N ILE A 6 -7.26 2.79 10.17
CA ILE A 6 -6.67 1.84 9.24
C ILE A 6 -5.42 1.29 9.91
N SER A 7 -5.48 0.03 10.33
CA SER A 7 -4.32 -0.69 10.85
C SER A 7 -3.26 -0.87 9.75
N PRO A 8 -2.00 -0.49 9.99
CA PRO A 8 -0.88 -0.76 9.07
C PRO A 8 -0.76 -2.23 8.68
N THR A 9 -1.04 -3.14 9.63
CA THR A 9 -1.02 -4.59 9.40
C THR A 9 -2.12 -5.01 8.43
N ARG A 10 -3.32 -4.47 8.59
CA ARG A 10 -4.45 -4.75 7.69
C ARG A 10 -4.17 -4.21 6.29
N ALA A 11 -3.63 -2.99 6.19
CA ALA A 11 -3.23 -2.39 4.93
C ALA A 11 -2.18 -3.23 4.19
N ALA A 12 -1.10 -3.62 4.86
CA ALA A 12 -0.06 -4.46 4.25
C ALA A 12 -0.62 -5.78 3.72
N LYS A 13 -1.48 -6.45 4.51
CA LYS A 13 -2.16 -7.68 4.08
C LYS A 13 -2.98 -7.48 2.82
N ARG A 14 -3.86 -6.46 2.79
CA ARG A 14 -4.74 -6.18 1.64
C ARG A 14 -3.97 -5.85 0.37
N LEU A 15 -2.89 -5.07 0.49
CA LEU A 15 -2.05 -4.70 -0.64
C LEU A 15 -1.33 -5.91 -1.24
N ASN A 16 -0.77 -6.78 -0.39
CA ASN A 16 -0.14 -8.00 -0.84
C ASN A 16 -1.15 -8.98 -1.46
N GLU A 17 -2.33 -9.15 -0.85
CA GLU A 17 -3.42 -9.95 -1.44
C GLU A 17 -3.85 -9.42 -2.81
N HIS A 18 -3.96 -8.10 -2.96
CA HIS A 18 -4.27 -7.48 -4.25
C HIS A 18 -3.19 -7.79 -5.29
N HIS A 19 -1.91 -7.61 -4.94
CA HIS A 19 -0.81 -7.93 -5.83
C HIS A 19 -0.83 -9.40 -6.25
N MET A 20 -0.98 -10.33 -5.30
CA MET A 20 -1.01 -11.77 -5.58
C MET A 20 -2.20 -12.19 -6.44
N LYS A 21 -3.36 -11.55 -6.26
CA LYS A 21 -4.56 -11.86 -7.04
C LYS A 21 -4.47 -11.38 -8.49
N THR A 22 -3.84 -10.22 -8.72
CA THR A 22 -3.88 -9.53 -10.01
C THR A 22 -2.56 -9.63 -10.78
N SER A 23 -1.47 -9.99 -10.11
CA SER A 23 -0.09 -9.88 -10.61
C SER A 23 0.28 -8.47 -11.11
N ALA A 24 -0.51 -7.44 -10.73
CA ALA A 24 -0.41 -6.09 -11.28
C ALA A 24 0.21 -5.07 -10.29
N GLY A 25 0.56 -5.47 -9.08
CA GLY A 25 1.05 -4.54 -8.05
C GLY A 25 -0.05 -3.55 -7.64
N PHE A 26 0.33 -2.45 -6.99
CA PHE A 26 -0.58 -1.39 -6.57
C PHE A 26 0.08 -0.01 -6.70
N TYR A 27 -0.74 1.03 -6.88
CA TYR A 27 -0.32 2.36 -7.28
C TYR A 27 -0.64 3.36 -6.16
N PRO A 28 0.33 3.69 -5.29
CA PRO A 28 0.10 4.70 -4.26
C PRO A 28 -0.03 6.09 -4.91
N THR A 29 -0.83 6.98 -4.32
CA THR A 29 -1.01 8.36 -4.83
C THR A 29 0.23 9.25 -4.64
N ALA A 30 1.17 8.81 -3.81
CA ALA A 30 2.46 9.44 -3.58
C ALA A 30 3.52 8.35 -3.40
N VAL A 31 4.78 8.73 -3.15
CA VAL A 31 5.92 7.84 -2.83
C VAL A 31 6.58 7.17 -4.03
N CYS A 32 5.84 6.45 -4.88
CA CYS A 32 6.40 5.82 -6.08
C CYS A 32 5.30 5.60 -7.15
N SER A 33 5.71 5.26 -8.38
CA SER A 33 4.75 5.03 -9.47
C SER A 33 4.00 3.70 -9.35
N ARG A 34 4.63 2.67 -8.76
CA ARG A 34 4.05 1.33 -8.57
C ARG A 34 4.82 0.58 -7.50
N ALA A 35 4.11 -0.19 -6.68
CA ALA A 35 4.68 -1.05 -5.67
C ALA A 35 4.17 -2.51 -5.81
N PHE A 36 4.99 -3.45 -5.35
CA PHE A 36 4.74 -4.90 -5.45
C PHE A 36 4.74 -5.58 -4.08
N GLY A 37 5.27 -4.93 -3.05
CA GLY A 37 5.29 -5.47 -1.70
C GLY A 37 4.92 -4.43 -0.67
N ALA A 38 4.22 -4.86 0.37
CA ALA A 38 3.93 -4.07 1.55
C ALA A 38 4.32 -4.86 2.82
N ARG A 39 4.84 -4.17 3.83
CA ARG A 39 5.16 -4.75 5.15
C ARG A 39 4.89 -3.75 6.26
N VAL A 40 4.88 -4.24 7.50
CA VAL A 40 4.89 -3.36 8.68
C VAL A 40 6.26 -3.41 9.33
N ARG A 41 6.85 -2.25 9.58
CA ARG A 41 8.10 -2.11 10.33
C ARG A 41 7.96 -0.99 11.35
N SER A 42 8.27 -1.28 12.61
CA SER A 42 8.13 -0.33 13.73
C SER A 42 6.74 0.33 13.80
N GLY A 43 5.69 -0.46 13.55
CA GLY A 43 4.30 0.02 13.56
C GLY A 43 3.89 0.87 12.35
N LYS A 44 4.76 1.07 11.36
CA LYS A 44 4.49 1.85 10.15
C LYS A 44 4.35 0.95 8.93
N LEU A 45 3.47 1.33 8.00
CA LEU A 45 3.40 0.69 6.70
C LEU A 45 4.62 1.09 5.87
N GLU A 46 5.28 0.12 5.27
CA GLU A 46 6.31 0.33 4.25
C GLU A 46 5.91 -0.38 2.96
N ILE A 47 6.21 0.24 1.82
CA ILE A 47 5.98 -0.34 0.49
C ILE A 47 7.28 -0.37 -0.33
N THR A 48 7.33 -1.24 -1.34
CA THR A 48 8.50 -1.36 -2.22
C THR A 48 8.12 -1.55 -3.69
N SER A 49 8.88 -0.91 -4.58
CA SER A 49 8.78 -1.08 -6.04
C SER A 49 9.75 -2.11 -6.60
N ASN A 50 10.75 -2.55 -5.82
CA ASN A 50 11.84 -3.41 -6.30
C ASN A 50 12.37 -4.41 -5.27
N PHE A 51 11.75 -4.49 -4.09
CA PHE A 51 12.17 -5.31 -2.93
C PHE A 51 13.50 -4.90 -2.27
N GLU A 52 14.20 -3.91 -2.81
CA GLU A 52 15.46 -3.37 -2.26
C GLU A 52 15.19 -2.11 -1.42
N THR A 53 14.41 -1.19 -1.97
CA THR A 53 14.08 0.10 -1.32
C THR A 53 12.69 0.03 -0.71
N TRP A 54 12.57 0.42 0.56
CA TRP A 54 11.33 0.43 1.30
C TRP A 54 10.99 1.85 1.72
N HIS A 55 9.79 2.29 1.39
CA HIS A 55 9.31 3.62 1.67
C HIS A 55 8.20 3.58 2.72
N VAL A 56 8.35 4.39 3.77
CA VAL A 56 7.31 4.58 4.77
C VAL A 56 6.12 5.29 4.15
N VAL A 57 4.92 4.81 4.44
CA VAL A 57 3.66 5.38 3.94
C VAL A 57 2.81 5.87 5.09
N ASP A 58 2.31 7.09 4.96
CA ASP A 58 1.27 7.64 5.82
C ASP A 58 -0.12 7.26 5.27
N LEU A 59 -0.85 6.47 6.05
CA LEU A 59 -2.17 5.95 5.68
C LEU A 59 -3.29 6.99 5.77
N GLU A 60 -3.04 8.15 6.37
CA GLU A 60 -4.02 9.24 6.41
C GLU A 60 -4.03 10.04 5.10
N THR A 61 -2.89 10.09 4.41
CA THR A 61 -2.68 10.94 3.23
C THR A 61 -2.50 10.15 1.93
N VAL A 62 -2.02 8.90 2.00
CA VAL A 62 -1.78 8.06 0.82
C VAL A 62 -2.91 7.06 0.63
N THR A 63 -3.48 7.07 -0.57
CA THR A 63 -4.40 6.03 -1.04
C THR A 63 -3.70 5.17 -2.08
N PHE A 64 -4.27 4.00 -2.36
CA PHE A 64 -3.70 3.04 -3.29
C PHE A 64 -4.73 2.70 -4.35
N ASN A 65 -4.31 2.63 -5.60
CA ASN A 65 -5.14 2.29 -6.74
C ASN A 65 -4.67 0.99 -7.39
N ASP A 66 -5.56 0.33 -8.11
CA ASP A 66 -5.21 -0.76 -9.02
C ASP A 66 -4.72 -0.22 -10.38
N HIS A 67 -4.36 -1.11 -11.28
CA HIS A 67 -3.89 -0.75 -12.63
C HIS A 67 -4.96 -0.07 -13.51
N ASN A 68 -6.22 -0.10 -13.11
CA ASN A 68 -7.33 0.60 -13.77
C ASN A 68 -7.66 1.94 -13.11
N GLY A 69 -6.85 2.39 -12.15
CA GLY A 69 -7.07 3.63 -11.40
C GLY A 69 -8.18 3.54 -10.34
N ARG A 70 -8.66 2.34 -10.00
CA ARG A 70 -9.71 2.16 -8.97
C ARG A 70 -9.07 2.04 -7.59
N GLN A 71 -9.67 2.69 -6.60
CA GLN A 71 -9.15 2.66 -5.24
C GLN A 71 -9.22 1.25 -4.62
N ILE A 72 -8.11 0.83 -4.01
CA ILE A 72 -7.99 -0.37 -3.18
C ILE A 72 -8.39 0.00 -1.74
N PHE A 73 -9.39 -0.69 -1.20
CA PHE A 73 -9.84 -0.49 0.17
C PHE A 73 -9.01 -1.31 1.16
N LEU A 74 -8.42 -0.63 2.13
CA LEU A 74 -7.53 -1.19 3.15
C LEU A 74 -8.27 -1.76 4.36
#